data_AF-A0A1F6BSQ2-F1
#
_entry.id   AF-A0A1F6BSQ2-F1
#
_cell.length_a   1.000
_cell.length_b   1.000
_cell.length_c   1.000
_cell.angle_alpha   90.00
_cell.angle_beta   90.00
_cell.angle_gamma   90.00
#
_symmetry.space_group_name_H-M   'P 1'
#
loop_
_entity.id
_entity.type
_entity.pdbx_description
1 polymer ?
#
loop_
_entity_poly.entity_id
_entity_poly.type
_entity_poly.pdbx_seq_one_letter_code
_entity_poly.pdbx_strand_id
1 'polypeptide(L)' 'MTEPEKTHFAPLALAWELGYTIAIPLVALALGGRFLDKSFDTSPIFLLIGIFVSIFISSFLIYRKTKKILSQF' A
#
# COMPACT_ATOMS: atom_id res chain seq x y z
N MET A 1 -11.46 -15.11 -38.28
CA MET A 1 -11.96 -14.95 -36.91
C MET A 1 -10.78 -15.18 -35.98
N THR A 2 -10.04 -14.12 -35.62
CA THR A 2 -8.94 -14.23 -34.65
C THR A 2 -9.54 -14.17 -33.25
N GLU A 3 -9.50 -15.28 -32.52
CA GLU A 3 -9.83 -15.26 -31.09
C GLU A 3 -8.88 -14.28 -30.37
N PRO A 4 -9.36 -13.41 -29.47
CA PRO A 4 -8.47 -12.58 -28.69
C PRO A 4 -7.63 -13.46 -27.76
N GLU A 5 -6.32 -13.44 -27.96
CA GLU A 5 -5.33 -14.06 -27.07
C GLU A 5 -5.63 -13.62 -25.63
N LYS A 6 -6.10 -14.56 -24.80
CA LYS A 6 -6.43 -14.30 -23.41
C LYS A 6 -5.15 -13.93 -22.68
N THR A 7 -4.96 -12.64 -22.44
CA THR A 7 -3.85 -12.04 -21.70
C THR A 7 -3.57 -12.78 -20.39
N HIS A 8 -2.55 -13.65 -20.39
CA HIS A 8 -2.03 -14.37 -19.22
C HIS A 8 -1.40 -13.43 -18.15
N PHE A 9 -1.44 -12.12 -18.37
CA PHE A 9 -0.86 -11.08 -17.51
C PHE A 9 -1.82 -10.50 -16.48
N ALA A 10 -3.11 -10.89 -16.48
CA ALA A 10 -4.09 -10.35 -15.55
C ALA A 10 -3.72 -10.53 -14.05
N PRO A 11 -3.22 -11.71 -13.60
CA PRO A 11 -2.79 -11.88 -12.21
C PRO A 11 -1.58 -11.00 -11.85
N LEU A 12 -0.68 -10.76 -12.81
CA LEU A 12 0.50 -9.93 -12.62
C LEU A 12 0.13 -8.45 -12.48
N ALA A 13 -0.80 -7.97 -13.30
CA ALA A 13 -1.31 -6.59 -13.20
C ALA A 13 -2.01 -6.34 -11.85
N LEU A 14 -2.78 -7.31 -11.36
CA LEU A 14 -3.41 -7.23 -10.03
C LEU A 14 -2.38 -7.23 -8.91
N ALA A 15 -1.38 -8.12 -8.96
CA ALA A 15 -0.29 -8.16 -7.99
C ALA A 15 0.50 -6.83 -7.97
N TRP A 16 0.70 -6.23 -9.14
CA TRP A 16 1.35 -4.92 -9.29
C TRP A 16 0.54 -3.82 -8.61
N GLU A 17 -0.75 -3.67 -8.93
CA GLU A 17 -1.59 -2.63 -8.32
C GLU A 17 -1.65 -2.76 -6.78
N LEU A 18 -1.79 -3.99 -6.28
CA LEU A 18 -1.79 -4.28 -4.85
C LEU A 18 -0.43 -3.97 -4.21
N GLY A 19 0.66 -4.36 -4.87
CA GLY A 19 2.03 -4.14 -4.41
C GLY A 19 2.33 -2.67 -4.15
N TYR A 20 2.04 -1.77 -5.11
CA TYR A 20 2.27 -0.33 -4.91
C TYR A 20 1.32 0.28 -3.88
N THR A 21 0.08 -0.20 -3.81
CA THR A 21 -0.90 0.29 -2.83
C THR A 21 -0.42 0.09 -1.39
N ILE A 22 0.34 -0.98 -1.11
CA ILE A 22 0.91 -1.27 0.22
C ILE A 22 2.32 -0.67 0.37
N ALA A 23 3.17 -0.83 -0.65
CA ALA A 23 4.58 -0.43 -0.57
C ALA A 23 4.74 1.09 -0.44
N ILE A 24 3.93 1.88 -1.15
CA ILE A 24 4.03 3.36 -1.12
C ILE A 24 3.82 3.91 0.31
N PRO A 25 2.69 3.66 1.00
CA PRO A 25 2.48 4.18 2.34
C PRO A 25 3.47 3.60 3.36
N LEU A 26 3.86 2.33 3.23
CA LEU A 26 4.85 1.71 4.10
C LEU A 26 6.22 2.40 4.00
N VAL A 27 6.75 2.53 2.79
CA VAL A 27 8.07 3.14 2.57
C VAL A 27 8.03 4.63 2.91
N ALA A 28 6.98 5.35 2.52
CA ALA A 28 6.84 6.77 2.84
C ALA A 28 6.82 7.03 4.35
N LEU A 29 6.05 6.26 5.12
CA LEU A 29 5.94 6.43 6.56
C LEU A 29 7.13 5.87 7.32
N ALA A 30 7.74 4.76 6.86
CA ALA A 30 8.96 4.23 7.46
C ALA A 30 10.15 5.19 7.25
N LEU A 31 10.30 5.77 6.06
CA LEU A 31 11.34 6.77 5.80
C LEU A 31 11.07 8.07 6.55
N GLY A 32 9.82 8.55 6.56
CA GLY A 32 9.43 9.72 7.36
C GLY A 32 9.68 9.52 8.85
N GLY A 33 9.26 8.37 9.39
CA GLY A 33 9.50 7.98 10.77
C GLY A 33 10.99 7.89 11.10
N ARG A 34 11.80 7.31 10.21
CA ARG A 34 13.26 7.25 10.37
C ARG A 34 13.92 8.63 10.37
N PHE A 35 13.43 9.55 9.54
CA PHE A 35 13.96 10.91 9.49
C PHE A 35 13.65 11.68 10.79
N LEU A 36 12.44 11.51 11.33
CA LEU A 36 12.04 12.07 12.61
C LEU A 36 12.83 11.45 13.77
N ASP A 37 12.96 10.12 13.78
CA ASP A 37 13.76 9.38 14.78
C ASP A 37 15.21 9.87 14.85
N LYS A 38 15.82 10.22 13.72
CA LYS A 38 17.18 10.78 13.66
C LYS A 38 17.24 12.23 14.13
N SER A 39 16.17 13.00 13.91
CA SER A 39 16.13 14.42 14.29
C SER A 39 15.86 14.61 15.79
N PHE A 40 15.13 13.67 16.41
CA PHE A 40 14.70 13.74 17.81
C PHE A 40 15.46 12.78 18.74
N ASP A 41 16.51 12.09 18.27
CA ASP A 41 17.26 11.06 19.03
C ASP A 41 16.38 9.97 19.68
N THR A 42 15.19 9.75 19.12
CA THR A 42 14.14 8.84 19.62
C THR A 42 14.15 7.50 18.89
N SER A 43 15.25 7.20 18.20
CA SER A 43 15.39 5.97 17.43
C SER A 43 15.15 4.72 18.30
N PRO A 44 14.23 3.80 17.93
CA PRO A 44 13.47 3.70 16.68
C PRO A 44 11.93 3.85 16.86
N ILE A 45 11.46 4.82 17.66
CA ILE A 45 10.05 4.91 18.06
C ILE A 45 9.16 5.39 16.90
N PHE A 46 9.51 6.48 16.21
CA PHE A 46 8.72 7.03 15.11
C PHE A 46 8.72 6.12 13.88
N LEU A 47 9.78 5.35 13.65
CA LEU A 47 9.82 4.31 12.62
C LEU A 47 8.80 3.21 12.93
N LEU A 48 8.78 2.70 14.17
CA LEU A 48 7.81 1.69 14.60
C LEU A 48 6.36 2.19 14.47
N ILE A 49 6.09 3.40 14.93
CA ILE A 49 4.78 4.04 14.79
C ILE A 49 4.43 4.21 13.30
N GLY A 50 5.37 4.67 12.48
CA GLY A 50 5.18 4.84 11.04
C GLY A 50 4.79 3.54 10.34
N ILE A 51 5.43 2.42 10.69
CA ILE A 51 5.08 1.10 10.17
C ILE A 51 3.66 0.71 10.59
N PHE A 52 3.33 0.82 11.88
CA PHE A 52 1.98 0.51 12.36
C PHE A 52 0.91 1.35 11.66
N VAL A 53 1.12 2.66 11.58
CA VAL A 53 0.21 3.59 10.90
C VAL A 53 0.07 3.23 9.42
N SER A 54 1.15 2.81 8.75
CA SER A 54 1.10 2.38 7.35
C SER A 54 0.21 1.15 7.13
N ILE A 55 0.22 0.20 8.06
CA ILE A 55 -0.63 -1.00 8.01
C ILE A 55 -2.10 -0.59 8.13
N PHE A 56 -2.43 0.29 9.07
CA PHE A 56 -3.79 0.81 9.23
C PHE A 56 -4.25 1.60 8.00
N ILE A 57 -3.42 2.49 7.47
CA ILE A 57 -3.74 3.28 6.27
C ILE A 57 -3.95 2.37 5.07
N SER A 58 -3.06 1.39 4.85
CA SER A 58 -3.18 0.45 3.73
C SER A 58 -4.46 -0.37 3.85
N SER A 59 -4.75 -0.89 5.05
CA SER A 59 -5.99 -1.63 5.32
C SER A 59 -7.24 -0.78 5.07
N PHE A 60 -7.23 0.48 5.53
CA PHE A 60 -8.33 1.41 5.29
C PHE A 60 -8.51 1.76 3.80
N LEU A 61 -7.42 1.95 3.06
CA LEU A 61 -7.44 2.22 1.62
C LEU A 61 -8.05 1.06 0.84
N ILE A 62 -7.64 -0.16 1.17
CA ILE A 62 -8.17 -1.39 0.58
C ILE A 62 -9.66 -1.51 0.92
N TYR A 63 -10.04 -1.36 2.18
CA TYR A 63 -11.44 -1.39 2.60
C TYR A 63 -12.30 -0.38 1.85
N ARG A 64 -11.82 0.86 1.71
CA ARG A 64 -12.50 1.92 0.96
C ARG A 64 -12.62 1.59 -0.53
N LYS A 65 -11.57 1.06 -1.16
CA LYS A 65 -11.61 0.59 -2.56
C LYS A 65 -12.66 -0.51 -2.72
N THR A 66 -12.66 -1.52 -1.85
CA THR A 66 -13.64 -2.62 -1.87
C THR A 66 -15.07 -2.12 -1.70
N LYS A 67 -15.31 -1.22 -0.73
CA LYS A 67 -16.65 -0.64 -0.52
C LYS A 67 -17.11 0.20 -1.72
N LYS A 68 -16.21 0.96 -2.34
CA LYS A 68 -16.52 1.75 -3.54
C LYS A 68 -16.93 0.85 -4.70
N ILE A 69 -16.21 -0.26 -4.92
CA ILE A 69 -16.55 -1.26 -5.94
C ILE A 69 -17.92 -1.88 -5.62
N LEU A 70 -18.16 -2.28 -4.38
CA LEU A 70 -19.41 -2.90 -3.96
C LEU A 70 -20.62 -1.96 -4.06
N SER A 71 -20.44 -0.67 -3.78
CA SER A 71 -21.48 0.36 -3.93
C SER A 71 -21.77 0.74 -5.38
N GLN A 72 -20.93 0.31 -6.32
CA GLN A 72 -21.07 0.61 -7.74
C GLN A 72 -21.83 -0.51 -8.49
N PHE A 73 -22.09 -1.64 -7.82
CA PHE A 73 -23.03 -2.67 -8.23
C PHE A 73 -24.40 -2.43 -7.59
#